data_AF-A0A2H0KQE8-F1
#
_entry.id   AF-A0A2H0KQE8-F1
#
_cell.length_a   1.000
_cell.length_b   1.000
_cell.length_c   1.000
_cell.angle_alpha   90.00
_cell.angle_beta   90.00
_cell.angle_gamma   90.00
#
_symmetry.space_group_name_H-M   'P 1'
#
loop_
_entity.id
_entity.type
_entity.pdbx_description
1 polymer ?
#
loop_
_entity_poly.entity_id
_entity_poly.type
_entity_poly.pdbx_seq_one_letter_code
_entity_poly.pdbx_strand_id
1 'polypeptide(L)'
;MDAKEFNRKLNRFIKVCIKILVVLILWQFLEVSGMLVSQDVAVKALETQGFCNVQVIDKHWMFFGWHGGDKGVGVRFDVVATNPIGQKVSVYVFSGWLFKAATVRTR
;
A
#
# COMPACT_ATOMS: atom_id res chain seq x y z
N MET A 1 -20.68 -41.34 20.55
CA MET A 1 -20.00 -40.76 19.37
C MET A 1 -18.69 -41.50 19.20
N ASP A 2 -18.46 -42.15 18.05
CA ASP A 2 -17.28 -43.00 17.81
C ASP A 2 -16.00 -42.15 17.73
N ALA A 3 -14.90 -42.62 18.31
CA ALA A 3 -13.58 -41.98 18.24
C ALA A 3 -13.13 -41.75 16.78
N LYS A 4 -13.50 -42.65 15.86
CA LYS A 4 -13.25 -42.46 14.42
C LYS A 4 -14.07 -41.32 13.82
N GLU A 5 -15.29 -41.12 14.29
CA GLU A 5 -16.16 -40.03 13.84
C GLU A 5 -15.67 -38.67 14.38
N PHE A 6 -15.26 -38.63 15.65
CA PHE A 6 -14.66 -37.44 16.27
C PHE A 6 -13.37 -37.02 15.53
N ASN A 7 -12.45 -37.95 15.29
CA ASN A 7 -11.21 -37.67 14.54
C ASN A 7 -11.48 -37.19 13.11
N ARG A 8 -12.53 -37.69 12.45
CA ARG A 8 -12.92 -37.24 11.10
C ARG A 8 -13.50 -35.82 11.11
N LYS A 9 -14.24 -35.44 12.16
CA LYS A 9 -14.75 -34.07 12.35
C LYS A 9 -13.60 -33.11 12.69
N LEU A 10 -12.70 -33.51 13.59
CA LEU A 10 -11.52 -32.73 13.98
C LEU A 10 -10.60 -32.46 12.77
N ASN A 11 -10.29 -33.47 11.97
CA ASN A 11 -9.47 -33.29 10.76
C ASN A 11 -10.12 -32.37 9.71
N ARG A 12 -11.46 -32.39 9.61
CA ARG A 12 -12.18 -31.43 8.74
C ARG A 12 -12.08 -30.01 9.28
N PHE A 13 -12.25 -29.82 10.59
CA PHE A 13 -12.11 -28.53 11.24
C PHE A 13 -10.71 -27.95 11.06
N ILE A 14 -9.67 -28.73 11.36
CA ILE A 14 -8.27 -28.33 11.18
C ILE A 14 -7.99 -27.91 9.73
N LYS A 15 -8.47 -28.68 8.74
CA LYS A 15 -8.31 -28.33 7.31
C LYS A 15 -8.99 -27.00 6.96
N VAL A 16 -10.15 -26.71 7.54
CA VAL A 16 -10.84 -25.42 7.34
C VAL A 16 -10.04 -24.29 8.00
N CYS A 17 -9.59 -24.46 9.24
CA CYS A 17 -8.75 -23.47 9.92
C CYS A 17 -7.46 -23.18 9.15
N ILE A 18 -6.78 -24.21 8.62
CA ILE A 18 -5.59 -24.06 7.79
C ILE A 18 -5.91 -23.24 6.53
N LYS A 19 -7.02 -23.53 5.85
CA LYS A 19 -7.42 -22.75 4.66
C LYS A 19 -7.68 -21.28 4.99
N ILE A 20 -8.39 -21.01 6.08
CA ILE A 20 -8.65 -19.64 6.55
C ILE A 20 -7.32 -18.94 6.86
N LEU A 21 -6.43 -19.61 7.59
CA LEU A 21 -5.11 -19.07 7.92
C LEU A 21 -4.29 -18.74 6.67
N VAL A 22 -4.28 -19.63 5.67
CA VAL A 22 -3.59 -19.39 4.39
C VAL A 22 -4.17 -18.18 3.67
N VAL A 23 -5.50 -18.04 3.61
CA VAL A 23 -6.14 -16.87 2.98
C VAL A 23 -5.76 -15.57 3.70
N LEU A 24 -5.73 -15.57 5.03
CA LEU A 24 -5.32 -14.41 5.82
C LEU A 24 -3.85 -14.05 5.60
N ILE A 25 -2.96 -15.03 5.51
CA ILE A 25 -1.53 -14.80 5.21
C ILE A 25 -1.38 -14.20 3.81
N LEU A 26 -2.04 -14.77 2.81
CA LEU A 26 -2.00 -14.25 1.43
C LEU A 26 -2.56 -12.84 1.35
N TRP A 27 -3.59 -12.53 2.13
CA TRP A 27 -4.14 -11.17 2.24
C TRP A 27 -3.09 -10.17 2.76
N GLN A 28 -2.32 -10.53 3.80
CA GLN A 28 -1.26 -9.67 4.34
C GLN A 28 -0.18 -9.37 3.29
N PHE A 29 0.21 -10.36 2.47
CA PHE A 29 1.19 -10.14 1.40
C PHE A 29 0.73 -9.14 0.34
N LEU A 30 -0.59 -9.02 0.10
CA LEU A 30 -1.13 -8.02 -0.83
C LEU A 30 -0.99 -6.60 -0.28
N GLU A 31 -1.11 -6.40 1.04
CA GLU A 31 -0.98 -5.09 1.67
C GLU A 31 0.50 -4.64 1.81
N VAL A 32 1.43 -5.59 2.00
CA VAL A 32 2.87 -5.31 2.13
C VAL A 32 3.49 -4.87 0.79
N SER A 33 2.80 -5.04 -0.34
CA SER A 33 3.25 -4.60 -1.67
C SER A 33 3.70 -3.13 -1.73
N GLY A 34 3.06 -2.25 -0.97
CA GLY A 34 3.41 -0.83 -0.86
C GLY A 34 4.82 -0.59 -0.29
N MET A 35 5.33 -1.53 0.51
CA MET A 35 6.69 -1.46 1.06
C MET A 35 7.73 -1.48 -0.06
N LEU A 36 7.48 -2.19 -1.16
CA LEU A 36 8.43 -2.35 -2.26
C LEU A 36 8.46 -1.18 -3.24
N VAL A 37 7.55 -0.20 -3.09
CA VAL A 37 7.53 0.99 -3.94
C VAL A 37 8.65 1.96 -3.52
N SER A 38 9.57 2.26 -4.43
CA SER A 38 10.66 3.22 -4.19
C SER A 38 10.13 4.65 -4.05
N GLN A 39 10.79 5.44 -3.22
CA GLN A 39 10.56 6.89 -3.12
C GLN A 39 10.85 7.62 -4.44
N ASP A 40 11.72 7.07 -5.29
CA ASP A 40 12.03 7.65 -6.61
C ASP A 40 10.80 7.78 -7.50
N VAL A 41 9.80 6.91 -7.30
CA VAL A 41 8.52 6.99 -8.02
C VAL A 41 7.80 8.29 -7.67
N ALA A 42 7.85 8.71 -6.41
CA ALA A 42 7.25 9.97 -5.96
C ALA A 42 8.02 11.18 -6.48
N VAL A 43 9.35 11.11 -6.48
CA VAL A 43 10.22 12.18 -7.01
C VAL A 43 9.96 12.38 -8.50
N LYS A 44 10.05 11.31 -9.30
CA LYS A 44 9.83 11.37 -10.74
C LYS A 44 8.42 11.86 -11.10
N ALA A 45 7.41 11.47 -10.34
CA ALA A 45 6.03 11.90 -10.55
C ALA A 45 5.85 13.41 -10.32
N LEU A 46 6.58 13.99 -9.38
CA LEU A 46 6.57 15.42 -9.11
C LEU A 46 7.40 16.20 -10.12
N GLU A 47 8.57 15.68 -10.51
CA GLU A 47 9.42 16.29 -11.54
C GLU A 47 8.72 16.36 -12.90
N THR A 48 7.96 15.32 -13.28
CA THR A 48 7.14 15.33 -14.51
C THR A 48 6.03 16.37 -14.50
N GLN A 49 5.64 16.88 -13.32
CA GLN A 49 4.68 17.97 -13.16
C GLN A 49 5.35 19.34 -12.98
N GLY A 50 6.68 19.43 -13.10
CA GLY A 50 7.44 20.68 -13.01
C GLY A 50 7.80 21.10 -11.58
N PHE A 51 7.61 20.23 -10.59
CA PHE A 51 8.10 20.50 -9.23
C PHE A 51 9.62 20.29 -9.15
N CYS A 52 10.27 21.02 -8.24
CA CYS A 52 11.69 20.87 -7.92
C CYS A 52 11.93 20.84 -6.41
N ASN A 53 13.17 20.59 -5.98
CA ASN A 53 13.55 20.48 -4.55
C ASN A 53 12.65 19.49 -3.77
N VAL A 54 12.43 18.31 -4.34
CA VAL A 54 11.51 17.31 -3.80
C VAL A 54 12.13 16.61 -2.58
N GLN A 55 11.42 16.64 -1.46
CA GLN A 55 11.80 15.98 -0.22
C GLN A 55 10.66 15.10 0.29
N VAL A 56 10.88 13.78 0.30
CA VAL A 56 9.94 12.83 0.90
C VAL A 56 10.09 12.89 2.42
N ILE A 57 9.01 13.22 3.11
CA ILE A 57 8.94 13.33 4.56
C ILE A 57 8.57 11.99 5.17
N ASP A 58 7.56 11.33 4.60
CA ASP A 58 7.01 10.09 5.15
C ASP A 58 6.50 9.14 4.07
N LYS A 59 6.44 7.84 4.41
CA LYS A 59 5.97 6.75 3.55
C LYS A 59 4.95 5.89 4.31
N HIS A 60 3.69 6.03 3.92
CA HIS A 60 2.55 5.27 4.44
C HIS A 60 2.21 4.12 3.50
N TRP A 61 2.60 2.90 3.87
CA TRP A 61 2.36 1.69 3.07
C TRP A 61 1.31 0.75 3.70
N MET A 62 1.07 0.86 5.01
CA MET A 62 -0.05 0.16 5.69
C MET A 62 -1.26 1.07 5.80
N PHE A 63 -2.47 0.49 5.78
CA PHE A 63 -3.74 1.20 6.00
C PHE A 63 -3.93 2.46 5.13
N PHE A 64 -3.34 2.49 3.91
CA PHE A 64 -3.40 3.67 3.03
C PHE A 64 -4.84 4.12 2.71
N GLY A 65 -5.81 3.20 2.74
CA GLY A 65 -7.23 3.52 2.59
C GLY A 65 -7.78 4.44 3.68
N TRP A 66 -7.23 4.37 4.90
CA TRP A 66 -7.56 5.29 6.00
C TRP A 66 -6.84 6.64 5.86
N HIS A 67 -5.78 6.68 5.05
CA HIS A 67 -5.04 7.90 4.72
C HIS A 67 -5.55 8.61 3.46
N GLY A 68 -6.78 8.30 3.02
CA GLY A 68 -7.45 8.93 1.87
C GLY A 68 -7.05 8.36 0.51
N GLY A 69 -6.41 7.19 0.47
CA GLY A 69 -6.05 6.50 -0.76
C GLY A 69 -7.21 5.72 -1.38
N ASP A 70 -7.38 5.84 -2.70
CA ASP A 70 -8.39 5.09 -3.45
C ASP A 70 -8.04 3.59 -3.57
N LYS A 71 -9.06 2.78 -3.88
CA LYS A 71 -8.90 1.33 -4.14
C LYS A 71 -7.77 1.09 -5.15
N GLY A 72 -6.80 0.26 -4.76
CA GLY A 72 -5.66 -0.14 -5.58
C GLY A 72 -4.44 0.78 -5.52
N VAL A 73 -4.41 1.80 -4.66
CA VAL A 73 -3.14 2.47 -4.29
C VAL A 73 -2.38 1.55 -3.33
N GLY A 74 -1.06 1.44 -3.42
CA GLY A 74 -0.26 0.61 -2.52
C GLY A 74 0.48 1.42 -1.45
N VAL A 75 0.76 2.70 -1.73
CA VAL A 75 1.53 3.58 -0.85
C VAL A 75 1.12 5.03 -1.04
N ARG A 76 1.20 5.80 0.04
CA ARG A 76 1.16 7.26 0.04
C ARG A 76 2.49 7.80 0.54
N PHE A 77 3.05 8.76 -0.19
CA PHE A 77 4.21 9.53 0.22
C PHE A 77 3.77 10.94 0.59
N ASP A 78 4.21 11.40 1.76
CA ASP A 78 4.08 12.79 2.15
C ASP A 78 5.33 13.52 1.68
N VAL A 79 5.16 14.51 0.81
CA VAL A 79 6.26 15.15 0.11
C VAL A 79 6.16 16.65 0.25
N VAL A 80 7.30 17.30 0.37
CA VAL A 80 7.44 18.75 0.26
C VAL A 80 8.29 19.06 -0.96
N ALA A 81 7.79 19.96 -1.81
CA ALA A 81 8.46 20.34 -3.04
C ALA A 81 8.20 21.81 -3.36
N THR A 82 9.01 22.38 -4.24
CA THR A 82 8.81 23.71 -4.82
C THR A 82 7.98 23.57 -6.10
N ASN A 83 6.85 24.27 -6.19
CA ASN A 83 6.00 24.28 -7.38
C ASN A 83 6.64 25.12 -8.51
N PRO A 84 6.12 25.05 -9.76
CA PRO A 84 6.65 25.84 -10.89
C PRO A 84 6.66 27.36 -10.69
N ILE A 85 5.89 27.88 -9.73
CA ILE A 85 5.80 29.31 -9.39
C ILE A 85 6.85 29.69 -8.31
N GLY A 86 7.67 28.73 -7.86
CA GLY A 86 8.73 28.95 -6.88
C GLY A 86 8.29 28.88 -5.42
N GLN A 87 7.08 28.41 -5.14
CA GLN A 87 6.55 28.30 -3.78
C GLN A 87 6.73 26.90 -3.21
N LYS A 88 7.12 26.81 -1.94
CA LYS A 88 7.22 25.55 -1.20
C LYS A 88 5.83 25.05 -0.79
N VAL A 89 5.45 23.86 -1.24
CA VAL A 89 4.13 23.26 -0.99
C VAL A 89 4.27 21.83 -0.48
N SER A 90 3.28 21.38 0.30
CA SER A 90 3.16 20.00 0.74
C SER A 90 2.13 19.27 -0.14
N VAL A 91 2.54 18.11 -0.65
CA VAL A 91 1.76 17.31 -1.59
C VAL A 91 1.78 15.85 -1.18
N TYR A 92 0.70 15.15 -1.49
CA TYR A 92 0.58 13.71 -1.33
C TYR A 92 0.79 13.03 -2.66
N VAL A 93 1.69 12.05 -2.70
CA VAL A 93 1.91 11.22 -3.89
C VAL A 93 1.45 9.81 -3.59
N PHE A 94 0.41 9.37 -4.31
CA PHE A 94 -0.16 8.03 -4.21
C PHE A 94 0.41 7.17 -5.33
N SER A 95 0.92 5.98 -5.03
CA SER A 95 1.42 5.05 -6.04
C SER A 95 1.01 3.62 -5.72
N GLY A 96 0.82 2.79 -6.75
CA GLY A 96 0.57 1.35 -6.58
C GLY A 96 1.79 0.53 -6.96
N TRP A 97 1.73 -0.77 -6.69
CA TRP A 97 2.82 -1.68 -7.04
C TRP A 97 2.82 -1.99 -8.54
N LEU A 98 4.00 -1.86 -9.16
CA LEU A 98 4.42 -2.27 -10.51
C LEU A 98 3.69 -1.69 -11.74
N PHE A 99 2.37 -1.42 -11.68
CA PHE A 99 1.59 -1.04 -12.88
C PHE A 99 0.68 0.18 -12.70
N LYS A 100 0.51 0.70 -11.47
CA LYS A 100 -0.36 1.86 -11.25
C LYS A 100 0.45 3.14 -11.27
N ALA A 101 0.08 4.05 -12.16
CA ALA A 101 0.69 5.38 -12.25
C ALA A 101 0.58 6.14 -10.92
N ALA A 102 1.60 6.96 -10.64
CA ALA A 102 1.59 7.83 -9.47
C ALA A 102 0.58 8.97 -9.66
N THR A 103 -0.20 9.26 -8.64
CA THR A 103 -1.17 10.36 -8.60
C THR A 103 -0.72 11.38 -7.56
N VAL A 104 -0.61 12.64 -7.97
CA VAL A 104 -0.25 13.76 -7.08
C VAL A 104 -1.52 14.47 -6.64
N ARG A 105 -1.65 14.73 -5.35
CA ARG A 105 -2.71 15.57 -4.77
C ARG A 105 -2.09 16.66 -3.92
N THR A 106 -2.49 17.90 -4.14
CA THR A 106 -2.13 19.01 -3.27
C THR A 106 -2.89 18.93 -1.96
N ARG A 107 -2.26 19.32 -0.86
CA ARG A 107 -2.93 19.51 0.42
C ARG A 107 -3.77 20.78 0.42
#